data_AF-A0A2K9NSN2-F1
#
_entry.id   AF-A0A2K9NSN2-F1
#
_cell.length_a   1.000
_cell.length_b   1.000
_cell.length_c   1.000
_cell.angle_alpha   90.00
_cell.angle_beta   90.00
_cell.angle_gamma   90.00
#
_symmetry.space_group_name_H-M   'P 1'
#
loop_
_entity.id
_entity.type
_entity.pdbx_description
1 polymer ?
#
loop_
_entity_poly.entity_id
_entity_poly.type
_entity_poly.pdbx_seq_one_letter_code
_entity_poly.pdbx_strand_id
1 'polypeptide(L)'
;MINRLKEALKALLRPQKDYQMDYKIQSFTYFIPAPPPRSSGYREKQFDKLFYEFINRGYKILSTTTQASSAGEKHSGMWVMFVVQATNAEAEKLNLNDILAEEVKNKSQVKEEIEGLYYIDDRANEL
;
A
#
# COMPACT_ATOMS: atom_id res chain seq x y z
N MET A 1 56.74 -12.78 -8.30
CA MET A 1 55.80 -13.39 -7.32
C MET A 1 55.11 -12.33 -6.43
N ILE A 2 55.84 -11.32 -5.95
CA ILE A 2 55.34 -10.24 -5.06
C ILE A 2 54.18 -9.41 -5.63
N ASN A 3 54.15 -9.14 -6.94
CA ASN A 3 53.08 -8.31 -7.54
C ASN A 3 51.71 -9.00 -7.55
N ARG A 4 51.65 -10.33 -7.68
CA ARG A 4 50.37 -11.06 -7.62
C ARG A 4 49.77 -11.03 -6.22
N LEU A 5 50.63 -11.01 -5.19
CA LEU A 5 50.22 -10.92 -3.79
C LEU A 5 49.67 -9.52 -3.46
N LYS A 6 50.30 -8.46 -3.99
CA LYS A 6 49.82 -7.07 -3.81
C LYS A 6 48.47 -6.82 -4.49
N GLU A 7 48.27 -7.35 -5.69
CA GLU A 7 46.97 -7.24 -6.39
C GLU A 7 45.86 -8.02 -5.69
N ALA A 8 46.16 -9.23 -5.17
CA ALA A 8 45.22 -10.01 -4.38
C ALA A 8 44.84 -9.31 -3.07
N LEU A 9 45.82 -8.73 -2.36
CA LEU A 9 45.56 -7.97 -1.14
C LEU A 9 44.73 -6.71 -1.41
N LYS A 10 45.00 -6.02 -2.52
CA LYS A 10 44.26 -4.83 -2.94
C LYS A 10 42.84 -5.14 -3.40
N ALA A 11 42.60 -6.33 -3.94
CA ALA A 11 41.26 -6.83 -4.26
C ALA A 11 40.47 -7.21 -2.99
N LEU A 12 41.15 -7.81 -2.00
CA LEU A 12 40.56 -8.20 -0.71
C LEU A 12 40.23 -6.99 0.18
N LEU A 13 41.03 -5.93 0.08
CA LEU A 13 40.85 -4.65 0.77
C LEU A 13 39.98 -3.66 -0.02
N ARG A 14 39.37 -4.08 -1.16
CA ARG A 14 38.35 -3.23 -1.79
C ARG A 14 37.20 -3.15 -0.77
N PRO A 15 36.81 -1.93 -0.33
CA PRO A 15 35.60 -1.82 0.46
C PRO A 15 34.48 -2.44 -0.37
N GLN A 16 33.81 -3.46 0.19
CA GLN A 16 32.56 -3.94 -0.34
C GLN A 16 31.65 -2.71 -0.35
N LYS A 17 31.43 -2.14 -1.54
CA LYS A 17 30.37 -1.18 -1.75
C LYS A 17 29.08 -1.99 -1.71
N ASP A 18 28.67 -2.33 -0.49
CA ASP A 18 27.30 -2.73 -0.23
C ASP A 18 26.49 -1.46 -0.47
N TYR A 19 26.12 -1.25 -1.73
CA TYR A 19 25.08 -0.30 -2.08
C TYR A 19 23.76 -0.92 -1.61
N GLN A 20 23.57 -0.95 -0.29
CA GLN A 20 22.23 -0.95 0.28
C GLN A 20 21.65 0.41 -0.09
N MET A 21 21.06 0.48 -1.29
CA MET A 21 20.06 1.49 -1.59
C MET A 21 18.86 1.14 -0.72
N ASP A 22 18.94 1.48 0.56
CA ASP A 22 17.84 1.35 1.48
C ASP A 22 16.85 2.43 1.11
N TYR A 23 16.02 2.11 0.11
CA TYR A 23 14.88 2.90 -0.27
C TYR A 23 14.01 3.16 0.97
N LYS A 24 13.48 4.38 1.04
CA LYS A 24 12.70 4.91 2.14
C LYS A 24 11.54 3.97 2.49
N ILE A 25 11.47 3.68 3.78
CA ILE A 25 10.34 3.01 4.40
C ILE A 25 9.37 4.08 4.90
N GLN A 26 8.10 3.91 4.56
CA GLN A 26 7.03 4.81 4.97
C GLN A 26 5.82 4.01 5.45
N SER A 27 4.98 4.64 6.25
CA SER A 27 3.69 4.08 6.63
C SER A 27 2.56 4.93 6.10
N PHE A 28 1.45 4.30 5.76
CA PHE A 28 0.19 4.99 5.56
C PHE A 28 -0.95 4.29 6.28
N THR A 29 -1.95 5.07 6.63
CA THR A 29 -3.12 4.62 7.39
C THR A 29 -4.36 5.03 6.62
N TYR A 30 -5.28 4.09 6.44
CA TYR A 30 -6.56 4.29 5.79
C TYR A 30 -7.69 3.84 6.71
N PHE A 31 -8.77 4.63 6.76
CA PHE A 31 -9.98 4.26 7.50
C PHE A 31 -11.02 3.68 6.55
N ILE A 32 -11.38 2.42 6.78
CA ILE A 32 -12.48 1.75 6.10
C ILE A 32 -13.71 1.92 6.99
N PRO A 33 -14.70 2.74 6.61
CA PRO A 33 -15.93 2.88 7.38
C PRO A 33 -16.70 1.55 7.38
N ALA A 34 -17.47 1.29 8.43
CA ALA A 34 -18.39 0.17 8.39
C ALA A 34 -19.37 0.36 7.22
N PRO A 35 -19.65 -0.71 6.46
CA PRO A 35 -20.57 -0.62 5.34
C PRO A 35 -21.96 -0.21 5.85
N PRO A 36 -22.70 0.61 5.08
CA PRO A 36 -24.09 0.88 5.41
C PRO A 36 -24.89 -0.44 5.41
N PRO A 37 -26.00 -0.53 6.18
CA PRO A 37 -26.83 -1.73 6.23
C PRO A 37 -27.32 -2.09 4.82
N ARG A 38 -26.96 -3.27 4.33
CA ARG A 38 -27.27 -3.73 2.96
C ARG A 38 -27.32 -5.25 2.89
N SER A 39 -28.05 -5.77 1.91
CA SER A 39 -28.27 -7.21 1.73
C SER A 39 -27.14 -7.96 1.01
N SER A 40 -26.13 -7.26 0.48
CA SER A 40 -25.04 -7.86 -0.31
C SER A 40 -23.65 -7.42 0.19
N GLY A 41 -22.64 -8.28 -0.04
CA GLY A 41 -21.26 -8.07 0.41
C GLY A 41 -20.69 -6.73 -0.06
N TYR A 42 -20.00 -6.01 0.84
CA TYR A 42 -19.36 -4.72 0.57
C TYR A 42 -17.91 -4.89 0.11
N ARG A 43 -17.60 -4.41 -1.09
CA ARG A 43 -16.24 -4.31 -1.60
C ARG A 43 -15.82 -2.85 -1.68
N GLU A 44 -14.76 -2.51 -0.96
CA GLU A 44 -14.17 -1.17 -0.93
C GLU A 44 -13.42 -0.87 -2.22
N LYS A 45 -14.14 -0.50 -3.29
CA LYS A 45 -13.54 -0.15 -4.60
C LYS A 45 -12.48 0.96 -4.50
N GLN A 46 -12.65 1.88 -3.54
CA GLN A 46 -11.68 2.97 -3.30
C GLN A 46 -10.38 2.44 -2.71
N PHE A 47 -10.50 1.59 -1.68
CA PHE A 47 -9.33 0.96 -1.07
C PHE A 47 -8.57 0.11 -2.08
N ASP A 48 -9.29 -0.67 -2.89
CA ASP A 48 -8.69 -1.46 -3.97
C ASP A 48 -7.90 -0.58 -4.95
N LYS A 49 -8.51 0.50 -5.44
CA LYS A 49 -7.86 1.40 -6.40
C LYS A 49 -6.58 2.00 -5.83
N LEU A 50 -6.64 2.51 -4.60
CA LEU A 50 -5.52 3.07 -3.89
C LEU A 50 -4.41 2.02 -3.72
N PHE A 51 -4.77 0.83 -3.25
CA PHE A 51 -3.84 -0.27 -3.07
C PHE A 51 -3.16 -0.70 -4.37
N TYR A 52 -3.90 -0.83 -5.47
CA TYR A 52 -3.34 -1.13 -6.78
C TYR A 52 -2.38 -0.05 -7.27
N GLU A 53 -2.73 1.22 -7.06
CA GLU A 53 -1.88 2.34 -7.42
C GLU A 53 -0.55 2.34 -6.65
N PHE A 54 -0.58 1.99 -5.36
CA PHE A 54 0.62 1.80 -4.56
C PHE A 54 1.56 0.74 -5.13
N ILE A 55 1.04 -0.46 -5.42
CA ILE A 55 1.84 -1.54 -5.99
C ILE A 55 2.42 -1.14 -7.35
N ASN A 56 1.60 -0.53 -8.21
CA ASN A 56 2.02 -0.14 -9.56
C ASN A 56 3.05 1.00 -9.58
N ARG A 57 3.05 1.87 -8.56
CA ARG A 57 4.06 2.94 -8.41
C ARG A 57 5.42 2.42 -7.93
N GLY A 58 5.54 1.14 -7.60
CA GLY A 58 6.79 0.54 -7.14
C GLY A 58 6.97 0.62 -5.64
N TYR A 59 5.92 0.35 -4.88
CA TYR A 59 6.01 0.10 -3.46
C TYR A 59 5.85 -1.38 -3.15
N LYS A 60 6.70 -1.89 -2.28
CA LYS A 60 6.60 -3.22 -1.68
C LYS A 60 5.99 -3.08 -0.28
N ILE A 61 5.01 -3.92 0.03
CA ILE A 61 4.45 -4.01 1.38
C ILE A 61 5.41 -4.82 2.26
N LEU A 62 5.81 -4.24 3.38
CA LEU A 62 6.62 -4.89 4.41
C LEU A 62 5.75 -5.46 5.53
N SER A 63 4.70 -4.73 5.93
CA SER A 63 3.79 -5.13 7.00
C SER A 63 2.39 -4.56 6.80
N THR A 64 1.39 -5.30 7.26
CA THR A 64 -0.01 -4.89 7.29
C THR A 64 -0.56 -5.12 8.68
N THR A 65 -1.19 -4.09 9.25
CA THR A 65 -1.84 -4.16 10.56
C THR A 65 -3.24 -3.59 10.46
N THR A 66 -4.19 -4.23 11.12
CA THR A 66 -5.59 -3.77 11.18
C THR A 66 -6.02 -3.53 12.61
N GLN A 67 -6.82 -2.49 12.84
CA GLN A 67 -7.43 -2.22 14.14
C GLN A 67 -8.90 -1.89 13.95
N ALA A 68 -9.78 -2.67 14.57
CA ALA A 68 -11.20 -2.35 14.60
C ALA A 68 -11.43 -1.03 15.36
N SER A 69 -12.27 -0.16 14.79
CA SER A 69 -12.74 1.05 15.44
C SER A 69 -14.18 0.84 15.87
N SER A 70 -14.40 0.72 17.17
CA SER A 70 -15.72 0.49 17.79
C SER A 70 -16.31 1.79 18.35
N ALA A 71 -16.04 2.94 17.72
CA ALA A 71 -16.39 4.27 18.23
C ALA A 71 -17.91 4.63 18.11
N GLY A 72 -18.80 3.65 18.25
CA GLY A 72 -20.26 3.78 18.18
C GLY A 72 -20.87 3.48 16.80
N GLU A 73 -22.19 3.38 16.73
CA GLU A 73 -22.95 2.99 15.51
C GLU A 73 -22.63 3.88 14.29
N LYS A 74 -22.34 5.17 14.50
CA LYS A 74 -22.07 6.16 13.44
C LYS A 74 -20.60 6.27 13.01
N HIS A 75 -19.67 5.72 13.79
CA HIS A 75 -18.22 5.82 13.56
C HIS A 75 -17.52 4.46 13.65
N SER A 76 -18.27 3.39 13.44
CA SER A 76 -17.73 2.04 13.37
C SER A 76 -16.99 1.83 12.05
N GLY A 77 -15.93 1.02 12.09
CA GLY A 77 -15.10 0.74 10.92
C GLY A 77 -13.82 0.02 11.30
N MET A 78 -12.82 0.09 10.43
CA MET A 78 -11.52 -0.52 10.61
C MET A 78 -10.41 0.39 10.10
N TRP A 79 -9.40 0.57 10.93
CA TRP A 79 -8.12 1.13 10.52
C TRP A 79 -7.30 0.05 9.83
N VAL A 80 -6.74 0.38 8.67
CA VAL A 80 -5.77 -0.44 7.98
C VAL A 80 -4.49 0.37 7.84
N MET A 81 -3.39 -0.19 8.35
CA MET A 81 -2.08 0.44 8.38
C MET A 81 -1.11 -0.42 7.59
N PHE A 82 -0.37 0.21 6.70
CA PHE A 82 0.65 -0.45 5.90
C PHE A 82 2.00 0.18 6.19
N VAL A 83 3.02 -0.66 6.30
CA VAL A 83 4.43 -0.25 6.20
C VAL A 83 4.91 -0.69 4.82
N VAL A 84 5.42 0.25 4.05
CA VAL A 84 5.84 0.04 2.67
C VAL A 84 7.26 0.54 2.45
N GLN A 85 7.93 -0.05 1.47
CA GLN A 85 9.25 0.34 1.02
C GLN A 85 9.20 0.66 -0.47
N ALA A 86 9.80 1.77 -0.89
CA ALA A 86 9.99 2.03 -2.31
C ALA A 86 10.91 0.96 -2.94
N THR A 87 10.64 0.59 -4.19
CA THR A 87 11.46 -0.38 -4.94
C THR A 87 12.21 0.28 -6.09
N ASN A 88 11.95 1.55 -6.35
CA ASN A 88 12.58 2.32 -7.41
C ASN A 88 12.78 3.79 -6.97
N ALA A 89 13.64 4.52 -7.69
CA ALA A 89 13.98 5.90 -7.37
C ALA A 89 12.84 6.91 -7.64
N GLU A 90 11.78 6.50 -8.34
CA GLU A 90 10.61 7.35 -8.59
C GLU A 90 9.69 7.35 -7.37
N ALA A 91 9.35 6.16 -6.86
CA ALA A 91 8.64 5.95 -5.61
C ALA A 91 9.34 6.58 -4.42
N GLU A 92 10.68 6.55 -4.40
CA GLU A 92 11.49 7.17 -3.34
C GLU A 92 11.23 8.68 -3.18
N LYS A 93 11.01 9.37 -4.30
CA LYS A 93 10.81 10.83 -4.33
C LYS A 93 9.38 11.22 -3.95
N LEU A 94 8.44 10.28 -4.02
CA LEU A 94 7.05 10.54 -3.72
C LEU A 94 6.83 10.64 -2.21
N ASN A 95 5.94 11.55 -1.84
CA ASN A 95 5.46 11.68 -0.48
C ASN A 95 4.02 11.16 -0.40
N LEU A 96 3.86 10.01 0.27
CA LEU A 96 2.55 9.34 0.37
C LEU A 96 1.48 10.19 1.03
N ASN A 97 1.85 11.07 1.96
CA ASN A 97 0.90 11.97 2.60
C ASN A 97 0.25 12.94 1.60
N ASP A 98 1.03 13.40 0.61
CA ASP A 98 0.55 14.36 -0.38
C ASP A 98 -0.41 13.66 -1.37
N ILE A 99 -0.08 12.44 -1.79
CA ILE A 99 -0.92 11.61 -2.67
C ILE A 99 -2.28 11.32 -2.03
N LEU A 100 -2.27 10.93 -0.75
CA LEU A 100 -3.51 10.67 0.00
C LEU A 100 -4.33 11.96 0.21
N ALA A 101 -3.67 13.09 0.46
CA ALA A 101 -4.34 14.37 0.62
C ALA A 101 -5.01 14.84 -0.68
N GLU A 102 -4.39 14.61 -1.84
CA GLU A 102 -4.98 14.92 -3.15
C GLU A 102 -6.20 14.05 -3.45
N GLU A 103 -6.13 12.73 -3.21
CA GLU A 103 -7.28 11.84 -3.36
C GLU A 103 -8.45 12.25 -2.45
N VAL A 104 -8.17 12.66 -1.20
CA VAL A 104 -9.20 13.15 -0.29
C VAL A 104 -9.79 14.49 -0.76
N LYS A 105 -8.99 15.41 -1.31
CA LYS A 105 -9.49 16.69 -1.83
C LYS A 105 -10.40 16.50 -3.05
N ASN A 106 -10.05 15.57 -3.93
CA ASN A 106 -10.86 15.23 -5.11
C ASN A 106 -12.23 14.61 -4.75
N LYS A 107 -12.44 14.15 -3.51
CA LYS A 107 -13.75 13.68 -3.01
C LYS A 107 -14.82 14.78 -2.99
N SER A 108 -14.44 16.06 -2.99
CA SER A 108 -15.43 17.16 -2.98
C SER A 108 -16.23 17.31 -4.28
N GLN A 109 -15.90 16.55 -5.34
CA GLN A 109 -16.53 16.68 -6.67
C GLN A 109 -17.22 15.41 -7.21
N VAL A 110 -17.12 14.26 -6.53
CA VAL A 110 -17.79 13.04 -7.00
C VAL A 110 -19.23 13.03 -6.49
N LYS A 111 -20.12 13.62 -7.30
CA LYS A 111 -21.57 13.43 -7.27
C LYS A 111 -21.89 11.93 -7.22
N GLU A 112 -22.96 11.60 -6.50
CA GLU A 112 -23.64 10.29 -6.45
C GLU A 112 -23.69 9.64 -7.83
N GLU A 113 -22.73 8.78 -8.16
CA GLU A 113 -22.79 7.92 -9.33
C GLU A 113 -23.52 6.64 -8.96
N ILE A 114 -24.68 6.51 -9.60
CA ILE A 114 -25.70 5.48 -9.44
C ILE A 114 -25.10 4.06 -9.47
N GLU A 115 -25.57 3.25 -8.52
CA GLU A 115 -25.28 1.83 -8.32
C GLU A 115 -25.47 1.00 -9.59
N GLY A 116 -24.37 0.48 -10.14
CA GLY A 116 -24.42 -0.68 -11.04
C GLY A 116 -24.70 -1.94 -10.23
N LEU A 117 -25.81 -2.63 -10.55
CA LEU A 117 -26.14 -3.96 -10.02
C LEU A 117 -25.00 -4.95 -10.32
N TYR A 118 -24.49 -5.60 -9.28
CA TYR A 118 -23.70 -6.83 -9.42
C TYR A 118 -24.46 -7.96 -8.73
N TYR A 119 -24.94 -8.89 -9.54
CA TYR A 119 -25.41 -10.17 -9.04
C TYR A 119 -24.18 -10.96 -8.59
N ILE A 120 -24.09 -11.24 -7.29
CA ILE A 120 -23.25 -12.34 -6.82
C ILE A 120 -24.03 -13.61 -7.19
N ASP A 121 -23.68 -14.23 -8.32
CA ASP A 121 -24.14 -15.59 -8.64
C ASP A 121 -23.32 -16.56 -7.80
N ASP A 122 -23.71 -16.74 -6.54
CA ASP A 122 -23.21 -17.81 -5.66
C ASP A 122 -23.86 -19.16 -6.00
N ARG A 123 -24.24 -19.42 -7.27
CA ARG A 123 -24.70 -20.77 -7.63
C ARG A 123 -23.69 -21.77 -7.09
N ALA A 124 -24.18 -22.57 -6.16
CA ALA A 124 -23.78 -23.94 -6.08
C ALA A 124 -22.27 -24.13 -5.91
N ASN A 125 -21.66 -23.47 -4.92
CA ASN A 125 -20.59 -24.16 -4.19
C ASN A 125 -21.24 -25.33 -3.45
N GLU A 126 -21.41 -26.39 -4.23
CA GLU A 126 -21.51 -27.81 -3.89
C GLU A 126 -21.36 -28.08 -2.39
N LEU A 127 -22.48 -28.41 -1.72
CA LEU A 127 -22.67 -29.55 -0.81
C LEU A 127 -24.15 -29.65 -0.38
#